data_AF-A6RD48-F1
#
_entry.id   AF-A6RD48-F1
#
_cell.length_a   1.000
_cell.length_b   1.000
_cell.length_c   1.000
_cell.angle_alpha   90.00
_cell.angle_beta   90.00
_cell.angle_gamma   90.00
#
_symmetry.space_group_name_H-M   'P 1'
#
loop_
_entity.id
_entity.type
_entity.pdbx_description
1 polymer ?
#
loop_
_entity_poly.entity_id
_entity_poly.type
_entity_poly.pdbx_seq_one_letter_code
_entity_poly.pdbx_strand_id
1 'polypeptide(L)'
;MPPNEAIIEQAIAQLNRQLIPKYAEVAKEFGINRVTLMRRFKGQQVSRTEATSVYCQNLTNTEEQHLLFHINQLSDRGFPVTPQILRNFVFEITKMQLQEKIKQYNILPQNTYNFNEKGFLLGLLHTLKRIVSIEALKWKHTIEAVQNGSREFISLLAGICADGTTIPPALIYRGESRDMQDTWLEDFDPKKDQAYFAASENG
;
A
#
# COMPACT_ATOMS: atom_id res chain seq x y z
N MET A 1 -18.63 23.22 29.96
CA MET A 1 -17.29 23.56 29.43
C MET A 1 -16.49 22.28 29.39
N PRO A 2 -15.91 21.88 28.24
CA PRO A 2 -14.99 20.75 28.21
C PRO A 2 -13.82 21.05 29.18
N PRO A 3 -13.24 20.05 29.85
CA PRO A 3 -12.06 20.26 30.68
C PRO A 3 -11.01 20.98 29.85
N ASN A 4 -10.51 22.10 30.35
CA ASN A 4 -9.57 22.94 29.62
C ASN A 4 -8.30 22.10 29.39
N GLU A 5 -8.03 21.67 28.16
CA GLU A 5 -6.92 20.76 27.84
C GLU A 5 -5.59 21.32 28.40
N ALA A 6 -5.44 22.64 28.38
CA ALA A 6 -4.33 23.36 29.01
C ALA A 6 -4.15 23.08 30.52
N ILE A 7 -5.24 22.89 31.27
CA ILE A 7 -5.19 22.56 32.71
C ILE A 7 -4.69 21.11 32.90
N ILE A 8 -5.08 20.20 32.01
CA ILE A 8 -4.60 18.81 32.02
C ILE A 8 -3.11 18.76 31.66
N GLU A 9 -2.67 19.51 30.64
CA GLU A 9 -1.26 19.59 30.25
C GLU A 9 -0.38 20.18 31.35
N GLN A 10 -0.83 21.24 32.02
CA GLN A 10 -0.12 21.82 33.17
C GLN A 10 0.01 20.82 34.32
N ALA A 11 -1.05 20.07 34.63
CA ALA A 11 -1.02 19.02 35.64
C ALA A 11 -0.07 17.87 35.27
N ILE A 12 -0.01 17.47 33.99
CA ILE A 12 0.95 16.47 33.49
C ILE A 12 2.39 16.99 33.62
N ALA A 13 2.65 18.25 33.24
CA ALA A 13 3.96 18.87 33.36
C ALA A 13 4.44 18.94 34.82
N GLN A 14 3.53 19.17 35.77
CA GLN A 14 3.84 19.12 37.20
C GLN A 14 4.16 17.70 37.68
N LEU A 15 3.41 16.69 37.22
CA LEU A 15 3.69 15.29 37.55
C LEU A 15 5.04 14.81 37.00
N ASN A 16 5.43 15.24 35.80
CA ASN A 16 6.72 14.91 35.19
C ASN A 16 7.94 15.44 35.97
N ARG A 17 7.78 16.46 36.83
CA ARG A 17 8.84 16.98 37.70
C ARG A 17 9.06 16.13 38.96
N GLN A 18 8.11 15.24 39.29
CA GLN A 18 8.16 14.42 40.49
C GLN A 18 8.79 13.06 40.18
N LEU A 19 9.74 12.62 41.01
CA LEU A 19 10.29 11.26 40.95
C LEU A 19 9.22 10.18 41.18
N ILE A 20 8.22 10.48 42.02
CA ILE A 20 7.09 9.60 42.30
C ILE A 20 5.80 10.39 41.97
N PRO A 21 5.04 10.01 40.93
CA PRO A 21 3.87 10.76 40.49
C PRO A 21 2.75 10.75 41.54
N LYS A 22 2.45 11.91 42.13
CA LYS A 22 1.38 12.05 43.12
C LYS A 22 0.06 12.53 42.50
N TYR A 23 -0.66 11.60 41.87
CA TYR A 23 -1.89 11.92 41.13
C TYR A 23 -2.99 12.61 41.96
N ALA A 24 -3.16 12.23 43.23
CA ALA A 24 -4.28 12.72 44.06
C ALA A 24 -4.09 14.18 44.48
N GLU A 25 -2.86 14.57 44.84
CA GLU A 25 -2.52 15.94 45.24
C GLU A 25 -2.67 16.89 44.05
N VAL A 26 -2.07 16.55 42.92
CA VAL A 26 -2.11 17.36 41.69
C VAL A 26 -3.55 17.42 41.13
N ALA A 27 -4.29 16.32 41.12
CA ALA A 27 -5.68 16.34 40.67
C ALA A 27 -6.57 17.29 41.49
N LYS A 28 -6.32 17.39 42.81
CA LYS A 28 -7.04 18.30 43.70
C LYS A 28 -6.67 19.76 43.46
N GLU A 29 -5.39 20.05 43.23
CA GLU A 29 -4.86 21.39 42.94
C GLU A 29 -5.46 21.97 41.65
N PHE A 30 -5.53 21.17 40.59
CA PHE A 30 -6.03 21.62 39.28
C PHE A 30 -7.54 21.37 39.07
N GLY A 31 -8.25 20.81 40.07
CA GLY A 31 -9.69 20.54 39.97
C GLY A 31 -10.06 19.48 38.92
N ILE A 32 -9.16 18.52 38.65
CA ILE A 32 -9.33 17.47 37.62
C ILE A 32 -9.71 16.15 38.29
N ASN A 33 -10.46 15.28 37.60
CA ASN A 33 -10.65 13.92 38.05
C ASN A 33 -9.32 13.14 38.09
N ARG A 34 -8.97 12.57 39.26
CA ARG A 34 -7.72 11.80 39.47
C ARG A 34 -7.50 10.69 38.44
N VAL A 35 -8.56 9.94 38.09
CA VAL A 35 -8.47 8.83 37.13
C VAL A 35 -8.19 9.35 35.73
N THR A 36 -8.80 10.48 35.35
CA THR A 36 -8.54 11.13 34.06
C THR A 36 -7.09 11.58 33.97
N LEU A 37 -6.57 12.27 35.00
CA LEU A 37 -5.18 12.70 35.04
C LEU A 37 -4.20 11.51 34.98
N MET A 38 -4.49 10.42 35.71
CA MET A 38 -3.66 9.20 35.66
C MET A 38 -3.65 8.56 34.27
N ARG A 39 -4.82 8.45 33.61
CA ARG A 39 -4.92 7.86 32.27
C ARG A 39 -4.20 8.71 31.22
N ARG A 40 -4.33 10.04 31.30
CA ARG A 40 -3.59 10.98 30.44
C ARG A 40 -2.07 10.89 30.66
N PHE A 41 -1.63 10.88 31.92
CA PHE A 41 -0.21 10.77 32.27
C PHE A 41 0.42 9.45 31.80
N LYS A 42 -0.32 8.33 31.89
CA LYS A 42 0.13 7.03 31.38
C LYS A 42 0.01 6.86 29.87
N GLY A 43 -0.44 7.88 29.14
CA GLY A 43 -0.64 7.81 27.68
C GLY A 43 -1.80 6.90 27.24
N GLN A 44 -2.68 6.49 28.16
CA GLN A 44 -3.83 5.62 27.84
C GLN A 44 -4.99 6.39 27.21
N GLN A 45 -5.02 7.70 27.41
CA GLN A 45 -6.01 8.59 26.84
C GLN A 45 -5.28 9.80 26.27
N VAL A 46 -5.58 10.16 25.03
CA VAL A 46 -5.04 11.34 24.34
C VAL A 46 -6.06 12.47 24.36
N SER A 47 -5.64 13.67 23.94
CA SER A 47 -6.56 14.81 23.83
C SER A 47 -7.64 14.52 22.81
N ARG A 48 -8.79 15.20 22.94
CA ARG A 48 -9.87 15.04 21.96
C ARG A 48 -9.38 15.44 20.56
N THR A 49 -8.58 16.51 20.49
CA THR A 49 -7.95 17.01 19.27
C THR A 49 -6.98 16.01 18.66
N GLU A 50 -6.12 15.37 19.46
CA GLU A 50 -5.23 14.32 18.96
C GLU A 50 -6.00 13.07 18.55
N ALA A 51 -7.00 12.64 19.31
CA ALA A 51 -7.84 11.50 18.95
C ALA A 51 -8.55 11.73 17.61
N THR A 52 -9.17 12.90 17.43
CA THR A 52 -9.79 13.28 16.16
C THR A 52 -8.77 13.29 15.04
N SER A 53 -7.55 13.76 15.30
CA SER A 53 -6.51 13.80 14.29
C SER A 53 -6.01 12.42 13.86
N VAL A 54 -5.79 11.52 14.82
CA VAL A 54 -5.29 10.17 14.54
C VAL A 54 -6.36 9.29 13.90
N TYR A 55 -7.62 9.39 14.32
CA TYR A 55 -8.66 8.44 13.95
C TYR A 55 -9.71 8.98 12.98
N CYS A 56 -9.83 10.31 12.83
CA CYS A 56 -10.88 10.93 12.02
C CYS A 56 -10.37 11.85 10.92
N GLN A 57 -9.06 12.10 10.82
CA GLN A 57 -8.44 12.88 9.75
C GLN A 57 -7.53 12.01 8.88
N ASN A 58 -7.33 12.44 7.63
CA ASN A 58 -6.42 11.77 6.70
C ASN A 58 -4.95 12.12 6.95
N LEU A 59 -4.70 13.27 7.57
CA LEU A 59 -3.38 13.71 8.01
C LEU A 59 -3.47 13.99 9.50
N THR A 60 -2.43 13.56 10.22
CA THR A 60 -2.25 13.91 11.62
C THR A 60 -1.93 15.40 11.77
N ASN A 61 -2.13 15.97 12.95
CA ASN A 61 -1.92 17.39 13.23
C ASN A 61 -0.48 17.82 12.89
N THR A 62 0.49 16.94 13.14
CA THR A 62 1.90 17.17 12.81
C THR A 62 2.12 17.23 11.30
N GLU A 63 1.44 16.38 10.53
CA GLU A 63 1.53 16.37 9.07
C GLU A 63 0.85 17.61 8.46
N GLU A 64 -0.31 18.00 8.98
CA GLU A 64 -0.96 19.24 8.58
C GLU A 64 -0.06 20.45 8.84
N GLN A 65 0.65 20.48 9.99
CA GLN A 65 1.64 21.52 10.29
C GLN A 65 2.81 21.53 9.30
N HIS A 66 3.33 20.35 8.91
CA HIS A 66 4.38 20.25 7.88
C HIS A 66 3.88 20.74 6.51
N LEU A 67 2.64 20.40 6.15
CA LEU A 67 2.03 20.88 4.91
C LEU A 67 1.87 22.40 4.93
N LEU A 68 1.34 22.95 6.02
CA LEU A 68 1.19 24.40 6.22
C LEU A 68 2.54 25.12 6.16
N PHE A 69 3.58 24.54 6.76
CA PHE A 69 4.93 25.07 6.67
C PHE A 69 5.40 25.18 5.20
N HIS A 70 5.22 24.13 4.41
CA HIS A 70 5.56 24.18 2.98
C HIS A 70 4.73 25.17 2.18
N ILE A 71 3.43 25.29 2.46
CA ILE A 71 2.52 26.27 1.84
C ILE A 71 3.00 27.69 2.12
N ASN A 72 3.30 28.01 3.37
CA ASN A 72 3.78 29.34 3.77
C ASN A 72 5.12 29.66 3.09
N GLN A 73 6.05 28.71 3.06
CA GLN A 73 7.34 28.88 2.40
C GLN A 73 7.21 29.15 0.89
N LEU A 74 6.20 28.58 0.21
CA LEU A 74 5.93 28.89 -1.19
C LEU A 74 5.29 30.27 -1.35
N SER A 75 4.33 30.60 -0.47
CA SER A 75 3.67 31.90 -0.46
C SER A 75 4.68 33.03 -0.25
N ASP A 76 5.60 32.89 0.70
CA ASP A 76 6.65 33.88 1.01
C ASP A 76 7.62 34.08 -0.16
N ARG A 77 7.80 33.05 -0.99
CA ARG A 77 8.62 33.09 -2.21
C ARG A 77 7.85 33.55 -3.44
N GLY A 78 6.56 33.86 -3.31
CA GLY A 78 5.70 34.30 -4.40
C GLY A 78 5.30 33.20 -5.39
N PHE A 79 5.46 31.92 -5.03
CA PHE A 79 5.02 30.81 -5.86
C PHE A 79 3.55 30.49 -5.60
N PRO A 80 2.71 30.35 -6.66
CA PRO A 80 1.31 29.99 -6.48
C PRO A 80 1.18 28.56 -5.98
N VAL A 81 0.38 28.38 -4.92
CA VAL A 81 0.06 27.07 -4.37
C VAL A 81 -1.07 26.45 -5.19
N THR A 82 -0.72 25.56 -6.13
CA THR A 82 -1.71 24.83 -6.93
C THR A 82 -2.12 23.52 -6.25
N PRO A 83 -3.33 22.99 -6.53
CA PRO A 83 -3.76 21.69 -6.00
C PRO A 83 -2.80 20.53 -6.31
N GLN A 84 -2.13 20.58 -7.47
CA GLN A 84 -1.15 19.56 -7.84
C GLN A 84 0.10 19.60 -6.95
N ILE A 85 0.58 20.81 -6.64
CA ILE A 85 1.72 21.00 -5.74
C ILE A 85 1.37 20.48 -4.34
N LEU A 86 0.17 20.79 -3.84
CA LEU A 86 -0.32 20.27 -2.56
C LEU A 86 -0.36 18.74 -2.53
N ARG A 87 -0.89 18.12 -3.59
CA ARG A 87 -0.92 16.66 -3.70
C ARG A 87 0.48 16.05 -3.67
N ASN A 88 1.44 16.68 -4.35
CA ASN A 88 2.83 16.23 -4.34
C ASN A 88 3.44 16.34 -2.94
N PHE A 89 3.21 17.43 -2.21
CA PHE A 89 3.72 17.55 -0.83
C PHE A 89 3.10 16.53 0.11
N VAL A 90 1.79 16.29 0.03
CA VAL A 90 1.14 15.24 0.82
C VAL A 90 1.72 13.87 0.50
N PHE A 91 1.99 13.59 -0.78
CA PHE A 91 2.67 12.36 -1.18
C PHE A 91 4.09 12.26 -0.59
N GLU A 92 4.86 13.34 -0.58
CA GLU A 92 6.19 13.35 0.04
C GLU A 92 6.13 13.17 1.56
N ILE A 93 5.19 13.81 2.25
CA ILE A 93 4.99 13.65 3.70
C ILE A 93 4.70 12.19 4.05
N THR A 94 3.77 11.56 3.33
CA THR A 94 3.40 10.15 3.56
C THR A 94 4.56 9.19 3.24
N LYS A 95 5.38 9.51 2.23
CA LYS A 95 6.58 8.74 1.90
C LYS A 95 7.65 8.81 3.00
N MET A 96 7.85 9.97 3.63
CA MET A 96 8.77 10.10 4.76
C MET A 96 8.36 9.19 5.93
N GLN A 97 7.07 9.09 6.24
CA GLN A 97 6.58 8.18 7.29
C GLN A 97 6.87 6.72 6.98
N LEU A 98 6.66 6.31 5.72
CA LEU A 98 6.99 4.96 5.30
C LEU A 98 8.48 4.66 5.53
N GLN A 99 9.36 5.61 5.21
CA GLN A 99 10.80 5.48 5.46
C GLN A 99 11.14 5.40 6.95
N GLU A 100 10.51 6.22 7.80
CA GLU A 100 10.69 6.15 9.25
C GLU A 100 10.25 4.81 9.82
N LYS A 101 9.12 4.27 9.34
CA LYS A 101 8.62 2.95 9.75
C LYS A 101 9.54 1.82 9.29
N ILE A 102 10.02 1.87 8.05
CA ILE A 102 11.03 0.94 7.52
C ILE A 102 12.26 0.93 8.44
N LYS A 103 12.74 2.12 8.84
CA LYS A 103 13.87 2.25 9.77
C LYS A 103 13.53 1.74 11.18
N GLN A 104 12.36 2.07 11.72
CA GLN A 104 11.90 1.66 13.05
C GLN A 104 11.88 0.13 13.19
N TYR A 105 11.38 -0.56 12.17
CA TYR A 105 11.26 -2.02 12.17
C TYR A 105 12.45 -2.73 11.53
N ASN A 106 13.49 -1.99 11.12
CA ASN A 106 14.66 -2.52 10.43
C ASN A 106 14.29 -3.42 9.23
N ILE A 107 13.35 -2.95 8.41
CA ILE A 107 12.90 -3.68 7.22
C ILE A 107 14.02 -3.62 6.17
N LEU A 108 14.65 -4.77 5.94
CA LEU A 108 15.71 -4.90 4.95
C LEU A 108 15.13 -4.84 3.52
N PRO A 109 15.91 -4.40 2.51
CA PRO A 109 15.48 -4.44 1.10
C PRO A 109 15.04 -5.83 0.65
N GLN A 110 15.70 -6.88 1.17
CA GLN A 110 15.40 -8.30 0.95
C GLN A 110 13.98 -8.72 1.42
N ASN A 111 13.34 -7.90 2.26
CA ASN A 111 12.00 -8.13 2.81
C ASN A 111 10.96 -7.19 2.17
N THR A 112 11.33 -6.44 1.14
CA THR A 112 10.45 -5.49 0.46
C THR A 112 10.17 -5.99 -0.94
N TYR A 113 8.92 -6.33 -1.23
CA TYR A 113 8.54 -6.90 -2.52
C TYR A 113 7.51 -6.02 -3.21
N ASN A 114 7.73 -5.79 -4.51
CA ASN A 114 6.72 -5.26 -5.39
C ASN A 114 6.02 -6.41 -6.10
N PHE A 115 4.71 -6.54 -5.91
CA PHE A 115 3.88 -7.54 -6.56
C PHE A 115 2.95 -6.87 -7.57
N ASN A 116 2.78 -7.50 -8.72
CA ASN A 116 1.79 -7.07 -9.71
C ASN A 116 1.12 -8.27 -10.37
N GLU A 117 -0.12 -8.08 -10.77
CA GLU A 117 -0.89 -9.04 -11.56
C GLU A 117 -0.98 -8.59 -13.02
N LYS A 118 -0.83 -9.54 -13.93
CA LYS A 118 -1.07 -9.32 -15.36
C LYS A 118 -1.93 -10.45 -15.91
N GLY A 119 -3.11 -10.07 -16.39
CA GLY A 119 -3.99 -10.97 -17.10
C GLY A 119 -3.63 -11.16 -18.58
N PHE A 120 -3.71 -12.39 -19.06
CA PHE A 120 -3.49 -12.79 -20.44
C PHE A 120 -4.71 -13.56 -20.96
N LEU A 121 -5.17 -13.20 -22.16
CA LEU A 121 -6.19 -13.95 -22.88
C LEU A 121 -5.55 -15.09 -23.66
N LEU A 122 -5.93 -16.32 -23.34
CA LEU A 122 -5.60 -17.49 -24.14
C LEU A 122 -6.40 -17.48 -25.44
N GLY A 123 -5.80 -18.00 -26.52
CA GLY A 123 -6.42 -18.06 -27.85
C GLY A 123 -6.34 -16.76 -28.66
N LEU A 124 -5.96 -15.63 -28.04
CA LEU A 124 -5.79 -14.36 -28.73
C LEU A 124 -4.33 -14.17 -29.18
N LEU A 125 -3.99 -14.73 -30.34
CA LEU A 125 -2.82 -14.24 -31.09
C LEU A 125 -3.16 -12.84 -31.61
N HIS A 126 -2.36 -11.83 -31.24
CA HIS A 126 -2.34 -10.57 -31.98
C HIS A 126 -2.16 -10.86 -33.47
N THR A 127 -2.75 -10.04 -34.34
CA THR A 127 -2.75 -10.25 -35.79
C THR A 127 -1.33 -10.43 -36.33
N LEU A 128 -0.88 -11.68 -36.45
CA LEU A 128 0.39 -12.00 -37.08
C LEU A 128 0.19 -11.83 -38.58
N LYS A 129 0.85 -10.85 -39.18
CA LYS A 129 0.88 -10.71 -40.64
C LYS A 129 1.59 -11.93 -41.22
N ARG A 130 0.86 -12.79 -41.91
CA ARG A 130 1.42 -13.94 -42.62
C ARG A 130 1.69 -13.56 -44.07
N ILE A 131 2.92 -13.74 -44.54
CA ILE A 131 3.23 -13.65 -45.97
C ILE A 131 2.91 -15.03 -46.58
N VAL A 132 2.01 -15.05 -47.56
CA VAL A 132 1.63 -16.25 -48.31
C VAL A 132 1.86 -16.02 -49.79
N SER A 133 2.07 -17.10 -50.55
CA SER A 133 2.15 -17.01 -52.01
C SER A 133 0.81 -16.60 -52.61
N ILE A 134 0.85 -15.91 -53.76
CA ILE A 134 -0.36 -15.45 -54.49
C ILE A 134 -1.25 -16.63 -54.87
N GLU A 135 -0.66 -17.79 -55.17
CA GLU A 135 -1.38 -19.03 -55.45
C GLU A 135 -2.13 -19.52 -54.20
N ALA A 136 -1.48 -19.62 -53.04
CA ALA A 136 -2.14 -20.03 -51.80
C ALA A 136 -3.32 -19.11 -51.40
N LEU A 137 -3.20 -17.79 -51.69
CA LEU A 137 -4.29 -16.83 -51.47
C LEU A 137 -5.50 -17.12 -52.38
N LYS A 138 -5.29 -17.46 -53.65
CA LYS A 138 -6.36 -17.74 -54.63
C LYS A 138 -7.12 -19.01 -54.30
N TRP A 139 -6.43 -20.04 -53.79
CA TRP A 139 -7.03 -21.33 -53.48
C TRP A 139 -7.85 -21.36 -52.19
N LYS A 140 -7.84 -20.27 -51.39
CA LYS A 140 -8.61 -20.07 -50.13
C LYS A 140 -8.49 -21.16 -49.05
N HIS A 141 -7.76 -22.24 -49.31
CA HIS A 141 -7.66 -23.43 -48.46
C HIS A 141 -6.74 -23.23 -47.24
N THR A 142 -6.03 -22.10 -47.16
CA THR A 142 -5.06 -21.78 -46.09
C THR A 142 -5.47 -20.58 -45.24
N ILE A 143 -6.69 -20.06 -45.45
CA ILE A 143 -7.24 -18.89 -44.74
C ILE A 143 -8.40 -19.34 -43.84
N GLU A 144 -8.17 -20.39 -43.07
CA GLU A 144 -9.09 -20.73 -41.98
C GLU A 144 -8.74 -19.88 -40.76
N ALA A 145 -9.76 -19.53 -39.97
CA ALA A 145 -9.55 -18.93 -38.66
C ALA A 145 -8.89 -19.98 -37.76
N VAL A 146 -7.57 -19.92 -37.62
CA VAL A 146 -6.77 -20.85 -36.78
C VAL A 146 -7.08 -20.68 -35.28
N GLN A 147 -7.88 -19.67 -34.90
CA GLN A 147 -8.22 -19.46 -33.50
C GLN A 147 -9.40 -20.34 -33.11
N ASN A 148 -9.11 -21.31 -32.24
CA ASN A 148 -10.12 -21.92 -31.40
C ASN A 148 -10.82 -20.82 -30.59
N GLY A 149 -12.15 -20.85 -30.51
CA GLY A 149 -12.98 -19.79 -29.92
C GLY A 149 -12.94 -19.72 -28.39
N SER A 150 -12.04 -20.44 -27.72
CA SER A 150 -11.87 -20.37 -26.27
C SER A 150 -11.31 -19.01 -25.86
N ARG A 151 -11.98 -18.34 -24.93
CA ARG A 151 -11.60 -17.04 -24.36
C ARG A 151 -11.25 -17.20 -22.88
N GLU A 152 -10.36 -18.13 -22.60
CA GLU A 152 -9.91 -18.39 -21.22
C GLU A 152 -8.89 -17.32 -20.80
N PHE A 153 -8.94 -16.91 -19.54
CA PHE A 153 -8.06 -15.90 -18.97
C PHE A 153 -7.08 -16.58 -18.01
N ILE A 154 -5.81 -16.24 -18.10
CA ILE A 154 -4.79 -16.61 -17.12
C ILE A 154 -4.30 -15.34 -16.44
N SER A 155 -4.21 -15.37 -15.12
CA SER A 155 -3.56 -14.32 -14.35
C SER A 155 -2.12 -14.70 -13.99
N LEU A 156 -1.17 -13.88 -14.41
CA LEU A 156 0.23 -13.96 -14.01
C LEU A 156 0.48 -13.05 -12.81
N LEU A 157 0.84 -13.63 -11.67
CA LEU A 157 1.39 -12.90 -10.54
C LEU A 157 2.91 -12.93 -10.63
N ALA A 158 3.53 -11.76 -10.69
CA ALA A 158 4.98 -11.62 -10.67
C ALA A 158 5.39 -10.67 -9.55
N GLY A 159 6.49 -11.02 -8.88
CA GLY A 159 7.04 -10.24 -7.79
C GLY A 159 8.55 -10.03 -7.96
N ILE A 160 9.00 -8.81 -7.69
CA ILE A 160 10.43 -8.50 -7.59
C ILE A 160 10.73 -7.91 -6.22
N CYS A 161 11.81 -8.38 -5.63
CA CYS A 161 12.32 -7.87 -4.37
C CYS A 161 13.12 -6.58 -4.62
N ALA A 162 13.19 -5.70 -3.62
CA ALA A 162 13.94 -4.46 -3.71
C ALA A 162 15.47 -4.68 -3.77
N ASP A 163 15.96 -5.89 -3.46
CA ASP A 163 17.35 -6.30 -3.66
C ASP A 163 17.66 -6.79 -5.10
N GLY A 164 16.64 -6.82 -5.98
CA GLY A 164 16.75 -7.27 -7.36
C GLY A 164 16.52 -8.77 -7.58
N THR A 165 16.27 -9.55 -6.51
CA THR A 165 15.89 -10.96 -6.64
C THR A 165 14.44 -11.08 -7.14
N THR A 166 14.19 -12.09 -7.98
CA THR A 166 12.86 -12.35 -8.54
C THR A 166 12.19 -13.50 -7.82
N ILE A 167 10.93 -13.33 -7.44
CA ILE A 167 10.09 -14.45 -7.03
C ILE A 167 9.64 -15.17 -8.31
N PRO A 168 9.71 -16.51 -8.36
CA PRO A 168 9.16 -17.26 -9.49
C PRO A 168 7.70 -16.85 -9.74
N PRO A 169 7.33 -16.55 -11.00
CA PRO A 169 5.98 -16.14 -11.32
C PRO A 169 4.96 -17.22 -10.95
N ALA A 170 3.76 -16.82 -10.56
CA ALA A 170 2.63 -17.71 -10.38
C ALA A 170 1.60 -17.50 -11.50
N LEU A 171 1.17 -18.59 -12.13
CA LEU A 171 0.12 -18.62 -13.14
C LEU A 171 -1.15 -19.17 -12.49
N ILE A 172 -2.21 -18.36 -12.48
CA ILE A 172 -3.52 -18.73 -11.96
C ILE A 172 -4.47 -18.93 -13.14
N TYR A 173 -5.03 -20.12 -13.20
CA TYR A 173 -6.00 -20.52 -14.21
C TYR A 173 -7.42 -20.38 -13.69
N ARG A 174 -8.34 -20.09 -14.60
CA ARG A 174 -9.76 -20.21 -14.32
C ARG A 174 -10.18 -21.68 -14.34
N GLY A 175 -10.64 -22.22 -13.21
CA GLY A 175 -11.13 -23.60 -13.12
C GLY A 175 -11.54 -23.98 -11.70
N GLU A 176 -12.40 -25.00 -11.57
CA GLU A 176 -12.65 -25.63 -10.28
C GLU A 176 -11.36 -26.32 -9.78
N SER A 177 -11.06 -26.19 -8.49
CA SER A 177 -9.82 -26.67 -7.89
C SER A 177 -9.65 -28.18 -8.10
N ARG A 178 -8.90 -28.54 -9.16
CA ARG A 178 -8.23 -29.82 -9.51
C ARG A 178 -8.08 -30.05 -11.02
N ASP A 179 -8.72 -29.27 -11.89
CA ASP A 179 -8.66 -29.44 -13.35
C ASP A 179 -7.54 -28.61 -14.00
N MET A 180 -6.30 -28.78 -13.54
CA MET A 180 -5.15 -28.26 -14.31
C MET A 180 -4.96 -29.18 -15.53
N GLN A 181 -5.05 -28.64 -16.75
CA GLN A 181 -4.83 -29.44 -17.96
C GLN A 181 -3.36 -29.91 -18.03
N ASP A 182 -3.12 -31.21 -17.83
CA ASP A 182 -1.79 -31.84 -17.83
C ASP A 182 -0.99 -31.56 -19.11
N THR A 183 -1.67 -31.34 -20.24
CA THR A 183 -1.06 -31.02 -21.54
C THR A 183 -0.23 -29.74 -21.53
N TRP A 184 -0.44 -28.83 -20.56
CA TRP A 184 0.29 -27.57 -20.45
C TRP A 184 1.64 -27.70 -19.74
N LEU A 185 1.85 -28.80 -19.03
CA LEU A 185 3.11 -29.11 -18.36
C LEU A 185 4.05 -29.95 -19.23
N GLU A 186 3.65 -30.33 -20.45
CA GLU A 186 4.46 -31.14 -21.37
C GLU A 186 5.77 -30.43 -21.76
N ASP A 187 5.72 -29.10 -21.94
CA ASP A 187 6.87 -28.27 -22.30
C ASP A 187 7.58 -27.66 -21.07
N PHE A 188 7.05 -27.84 -19.87
CA PHE A 188 7.62 -27.30 -18.64
C PHE A 188 8.68 -28.25 -18.08
N ASP A 189 9.93 -27.80 -17.92
CA ASP A 189 11.01 -28.59 -17.32
C ASP A 189 11.25 -28.12 -15.88
N PRO A 190 10.80 -28.85 -14.83
CA PRO A 190 10.94 -28.43 -13.44
C PRO A 190 12.40 -28.26 -12.98
N LYS A 191 13.37 -28.74 -13.75
CA LYS A 191 14.80 -28.58 -13.46
C LYS A 191 15.39 -27.29 -14.03
N LYS A 192 14.74 -26.69 -15.02
CA LYS A 192 15.21 -25.47 -15.71
C LYS A 192 14.29 -24.28 -15.48
N ASP A 193 13.00 -24.53 -15.38
CA ASP A 193 11.96 -23.53 -15.28
C ASP A 193 11.45 -23.40 -13.84
N GLN A 194 11.15 -22.17 -13.43
CA GLN A 194 10.58 -21.88 -12.12
C GLN A 194 9.29 -21.10 -12.30
N ALA A 195 8.16 -21.75 -12.01
CA ALA A 195 6.85 -21.13 -11.97
C ALA A 195 5.97 -21.88 -10.96
N TYR A 196 5.03 -21.17 -10.36
CA TYR A 196 3.96 -21.75 -9.56
C TYR A 196 2.69 -21.79 -10.39
N PHE A 197 1.87 -22.82 -10.19
CA PHE A 197 0.61 -22.98 -10.91
C PHE A 197 -0.53 -23.19 -9.92
N ALA A 198 -1.64 -22.51 -10.12
CA ALA A 198 -2.83 -22.60 -9.27
C ALA A 198 -4.11 -22.47 -10.10
N ALA A 199 -5.25 -22.96 -9.60
CA ALA A 199 -6.56 -22.80 -10.23
C ALA A 199 -7.53 -22.11 -9.27
N SER A 200 -8.36 -21.21 -9.81
CA SER A 200 -9.38 -20.42 -9.11
C SER A 200 -10.64 -20.33 -9.98
N GLU A 201 -11.83 -20.34 -9.39
CA GLU A 201 -13.10 -20.24 -10.16
C GLU A 201 -13.20 -18.96 -11.01
N ASN A 202 -12.51 -17.89 -10.58
CA ASN A 202 -12.56 -16.58 -11.21
C ASN A 202 -11.35 -16.28 -12.11
N GLY A 203 -10.32 -17.12 -12.09
CA GLY A 203 -9.01 -16.81 -12.69
C GLY A 203 -8.19 -15.87 -11.81
#